data_AF-A0A846CBX3-F1
#
_entry.id   AF-A0A846CBX3-F1
#
_cell.length_a   1.000
_cell.length_b   1.000
_cell.length_c   1.000
_cell.angle_alpha   90.00
_cell.angle_beta   90.00
_cell.angle_gamma   90.00
#
_symmetry.space_group_name_H-M   'P 1'
#
loop_
_entity.id
_entity.type
_entity.pdbx_description
1 polymer ?
#
loop_
_entity_poly.entity_id
_entity_poly.type
_entity_poly.pdbx_seq_one_letter_code
_entity_poly.pdbx_strand_id
1 'polypeptide(L)'
;MNNFFGNMINIPERYFLMGADETKEEQAEYEEEPERKVWLSEYSIQIHPVTVAEWYEFLTDTKYDWGYQKEISERSPYEAKKMSENNKTISK
;
A
#
# COMPACT_ATOMS: atom_id res chain seq x y z
N MET A 1 -21.73 5.00 16.75
CA MET A 1 -20.60 5.28 15.84
C MET A 1 -20.02 3.95 15.45
N ASN A 2 -20.16 3.55 14.18
CA ASN A 2 -19.65 2.26 13.70
C ASN A 2 -18.15 2.40 13.47
N ASN A 3 -17.35 1.80 14.34
CA ASN A 3 -15.91 1.74 14.18
C ASN A 3 -15.58 0.80 13.01
N PHE A 4 -15.14 1.36 11.88
CA PHE A 4 -14.48 0.63 10.80
C PHE A 4 -13.06 0.20 11.21
N PHE A 5 -12.93 -0.60 12.27
CA PHE A 5 -11.86 -1.60 12.29
C PHE A 5 -12.29 -2.65 11.25
N GLY A 6 -12.32 -2.33 9.96
CA GLY A 6 -11.12 -2.29 9.15
C GLY A 6 -10.88 -3.76 8.81
N ASN A 7 -11.20 -4.16 7.57
CA ASN A 7 -11.40 -5.55 7.15
C ASN A 7 -10.10 -6.40 7.28
N MET A 8 -9.70 -6.66 8.52
CA MET A 8 -8.49 -7.36 8.93
C MET A 8 -8.83 -8.81 9.21
N ILE A 9 -7.93 -9.72 8.83
CA ILE A 9 -7.99 -11.13 9.20
C ILE A 9 -6.81 -11.49 10.07
N ASN A 10 -7.05 -12.38 11.03
CA ASN A 10 -5.99 -12.95 11.87
C ASN A 10 -5.40 -14.17 11.18
N ILE A 11 -4.08 -14.17 11.01
CA ILE A 11 -3.30 -15.29 10.53
C ILE A 11 -2.66 -15.94 11.76
N PRO A 12 -3.02 -17.20 12.08
CA PRO A 12 -2.51 -17.87 13.26
C PRO A 12 -1.02 -18.21 13.13
N GLU A 13 -0.32 -18.30 14.26
CA GLU A 13 1.08 -18.71 14.28
C GLU A 13 1.29 -20.10 13.67
N ARG A 14 2.33 -20.24 12.85
CA ARG A 14 2.75 -21.50 12.24
C ARG A 14 4.07 -21.38 11.49
N TYR A 15 4.60 -22.54 11.11
CA TYR A 15 5.53 -22.64 10.00
C TYR A 15 4.79 -22.57 8.66
N PHE A 16 5.39 -21.92 7.67
CA PHE A 16 5.02 -22.04 6.25
C PHE A 16 6.29 -22.13 5.37
N LEU A 17 6.12 -22.54 4.12
CA LEU A 17 7.18 -22.54 3.11
C LEU A 17 7.16 -21.18 2.41
N MET A 18 8.29 -20.47 2.45
CA MET A 18 8.48 -19.17 1.82
C MET A 18 9.60 -19.25 0.79
N GLY A 19 9.44 -18.54 -0.32
CA GLY A 19 10.35 -18.59 -1.46
C GLY A 19 9.97 -19.69 -2.44
N ALA A 20 10.66 -19.72 -3.57
CA ALA A 20 10.41 -20.65 -4.66
C ALA A 20 11.39 -21.82 -4.67
N ASP A 21 10.94 -22.95 -5.19
CA ASP A 21 11.77 -24.08 -5.56
C ASP A 21 11.97 -24.06 -7.07
N GLU A 22 13.19 -23.77 -7.53
CA GLU A 22 13.57 -23.67 -8.95
C GLU A 22 13.16 -24.91 -9.76
N THR A 23 13.08 -26.08 -9.11
CA THR A 23 12.71 -27.34 -9.75
C THR A 23 11.21 -27.49 -9.98
N LYS A 24 10.39 -26.68 -9.29
CA LYS A 24 8.92 -26.67 -9.37
C LYS A 24 8.38 -25.42 -10.07
N GLU A 25 9.12 -24.32 -10.03
CA GLU A 25 8.68 -23.00 -10.51
C GLU A 25 9.68 -22.42 -11.51
N GLU A 26 9.51 -22.76 -12.80
CA GLU A 26 10.44 -22.39 -13.88
C GLU A 26 10.61 -20.87 -14.11
N GLN A 27 9.71 -20.05 -13.55
CA GLN A 27 9.71 -18.59 -13.71
C GLN A 27 10.17 -17.84 -12.45
N ALA A 28 10.61 -18.56 -11.41
CA ALA A 28 11.16 -17.94 -10.22
C ALA A 28 12.43 -17.16 -10.58
N GLU A 29 12.50 -15.92 -10.10
CA GLU A 29 13.72 -15.12 -10.19
C GLU A 29 14.67 -15.51 -9.04
N TYR A 30 15.97 -15.28 -9.22
CA TYR A 30 16.99 -15.68 -8.25
C TYR A 30 16.74 -15.13 -6.83
N GLU A 31 16.16 -13.93 -6.72
CA GLU A 31 15.83 -13.31 -5.43
C GLU A 31 14.63 -13.93 -4.70
N GLU A 32 13.85 -14.78 -5.38
CA GLU A 32 12.69 -15.48 -4.81
C GLU A 32 13.09 -16.82 -4.16
N GLU A 33 14.31 -17.30 -4.43
CA GLU A 33 14.84 -18.58 -3.98
C GLU A 33 15.74 -18.47 -2.72
N PRO A 34 15.95 -19.56 -1.96
CA PRO A 34 15.28 -20.86 -2.08
C PRO A 34 14.02 -20.97 -1.21
N GLU A 35 13.18 -21.95 -1.51
CA GLU A 35 12.11 -22.40 -0.62
C GLU A 35 12.68 -22.79 0.75
N ARG A 36 12.14 -22.19 1.82
CA ARG A 36 12.56 -22.47 3.20
C ARG A 36 11.40 -22.37 4.19
N LYS A 37 11.51 -23.13 5.29
CA LYS A 37 10.56 -23.04 6.41
C LYS A 37 10.77 -21.75 7.20
N VAL A 38 9.69 -20.99 7.38
CA VAL A 38 9.67 -19.76 8.17
C VAL A 38 8.60 -19.89 9.25
N TRP A 39 8.96 -19.61 10.51
CA TRP A 39 8.01 -19.46 11.60
C TRP A 39 7.55 -18.00 11.67
N LEU A 40 6.24 -17.78 11.71
CA LEU A 40 5.66 -16.49 12.07
C LEU A 40 4.74 -16.69 13.28
N SER A 41 4.85 -15.75 14.24
CA SER A 41 3.87 -15.62 15.32
C SER A 41 2.54 -15.10 14.75
N GLU A 42 1.47 -15.18 15.53
CA GLU A 42 0.16 -14.67 15.13
C GLU A 42 0.23 -13.18 14.75
N TYR A 43 -0.43 -12.81 13.65
CA TYR A 43 -0.53 -11.43 13.19
C TYR A 43 -1.85 -11.16 12.48
N SER A 44 -2.22 -9.90 12.35
CA SER A 44 -3.40 -9.47 11.58
C SER A 44 -2.95 -8.74 10.31
N ILE A 45 -3.65 -8.96 9.20
CA ILE A 45 -3.40 -8.30 7.92
C ILE A 45 -4.71 -7.85 7.27
N GLN A 46 -4.68 -6.72 6.55
CA GLN A 46 -5.84 -6.25 5.80
C GLN A 46 -6.15 -7.21 4.64
N ILE A 47 -7.43 -7.52 4.44
CA ILE A 47 -7.91 -8.32 3.30
C ILE A 47 -7.79 -7.55 1.98
N HIS A 48 -7.86 -6.22 2.05
CA HIS A 48 -7.76 -5.33 0.89
C HIS A 48 -6.62 -4.32 1.06
N PRO A 49 -5.96 -3.91 -0.04
CA PRO A 49 -5.04 -2.78 0.01
C PRO A 49 -5.71 -1.51 0.55
N VAL A 50 -4.90 -0.63 1.14
CA VAL A 50 -5.35 0.72 1.52
C VAL A 50 -5.94 1.43 0.31
N THR A 51 -7.16 1.91 0.47
CA THR A 51 -7.89 2.62 -0.57
C THR A 51 -7.48 4.10 -0.63
N VAL A 52 -7.76 4.72 -1.78
CA VAL A 52 -7.56 6.17 -1.95
C VAL A 52 -8.39 6.97 -0.93
N ALA A 53 -9.59 6.50 -0.57
CA ALA A 53 -10.43 7.16 0.43
C ALA A 53 -9.79 7.11 1.83
N GLU A 54 -9.33 5.94 2.28
CA GLU A 54 -8.62 5.78 3.56
C GLU A 54 -7.31 6.59 3.58
N TRP A 55 -6.61 6.68 2.45
CA TRP A 55 -5.44 7.55 2.33
C TRP A 55 -5.79 9.03 2.46
N TYR A 56 -6.87 9.50 1.86
CA TYR A 56 -7.34 10.87 2.03
C TYR A 56 -7.71 11.17 3.49
N GLU A 57 -8.42 10.25 4.16
CA GLU A 57 -8.73 10.38 5.59
C GLU A 57 -7.45 10.48 6.43
N PHE A 58 -6.45 9.65 6.15
CA PHE A 58 -5.14 9.76 6.79
C PHE A 58 -4.48 11.13 6.58
N LEU A 59 -4.51 11.68 5.37
CA LEU A 59 -3.94 13.00 5.09
C LEU A 59 -4.72 14.14 5.75
N THR A 60 -6.04 14.03 5.91
CA THR A 60 -6.85 15.06 6.59
C THR A 60 -6.67 15.03 8.10
N ASP A 61 -6.50 13.84 8.67
CA ASP A 61 -6.41 13.64 10.12
C ASP A 61 -4.99 13.87 10.65
N THR A 62 -3.99 13.75 9.78
CA THR A 62 -2.59 13.96 10.13
C THR A 62 -2.06 15.28 9.56
N LYS A 63 -0.91 15.74 10.07
CA LYS A 63 -0.12 16.81 9.43
C LYS A 63 0.91 16.25 8.45
N TYR A 64 0.64 15.06 7.90
CA TYR A 64 1.58 14.40 7.02
C TYR A 64 1.67 15.16 5.69
N ASP A 65 2.80 15.83 5.48
CA ASP A 65 3.09 16.51 4.23
C ASP A 65 3.62 15.50 3.22
N TRP A 66 2.71 14.90 2.47
CA TRP A 66 3.07 13.98 1.41
C TRP A 66 3.50 14.77 0.17
N GLY A 67 4.82 14.80 -0.07
CA GLY A 67 5.44 15.49 -1.20
C GLY A 67 5.04 15.00 -2.60
N TYR A 68 4.07 14.09 -2.74
CA TYR A 68 3.61 13.58 -4.03
C TYR A 68 3.18 14.67 -5.01
N GLN A 69 2.47 15.71 -4.53
CA GLN A 69 2.11 16.83 -5.41
C GLN A 69 3.35 17.58 -5.91
N LYS A 70 4.37 17.71 -5.07
CA LYS A 70 5.66 18.30 -5.45
C LYS A 70 6.37 17.41 -6.47
N GLU A 71 6.49 16.11 -6.21
CA GLU A 71 7.13 15.12 -7.10
C GLU A 71 6.44 15.01 -8.46
N ILE A 72 5.10 15.04 -8.52
CA ILE A 72 4.34 15.03 -9.77
C ILE A 72 4.50 16.36 -10.53
N SER A 73 4.45 17.49 -9.84
CA SER A 73 4.62 18.80 -10.47
C SER A 73 6.01 18.99 -11.07
N GLU A 74 7.03 18.38 -10.46
CA GLU A 74 8.41 18.36 -10.95
C GLU A 74 8.60 17.38 -12.12
N ARG A 75 7.85 16.27 -12.15
CA ARG A 75 7.90 15.27 -13.25
C ARG A 75 7.06 15.64 -14.48
N SER A 76 5.97 16.39 -14.34
CA SER A 76 5.08 16.74 -15.45
C SER A 76 4.45 18.14 -15.31
N PRO A 77 4.89 19.13 -16.10
CA PRO A 77 4.32 20.48 -16.10
C PRO A 77 2.84 20.53 -16.50
N TYR A 78 2.36 19.54 -17.27
CA TYR A 78 0.96 19.45 -17.70
C TYR A 78 0.02 19.10 -16.53
N GLU A 79 0.43 18.19 -15.65
CA GLU A 79 -0.38 17.79 -14.49
C GLU A 79 -0.42 18.89 -13.43
N ALA A 80 0.68 19.62 -13.24
CA ALA A 80 0.75 20.77 -12.36
C ALA A 80 -0.29 21.85 -12.72
N LYS A 81 -0.49 22.10 -14.03
CA LYS A 81 -1.47 23.09 -14.51
C LYS A 81 -2.90 22.68 -14.18
N LYS A 82 -3.26 21.41 -14.39
CA LYS A 82 -4.60 20.88 -14.06
C LYS A 82 -4.91 20.96 -12.55
N MET A 83 -3.93 20.65 -11.70
CA MET A 83 -4.09 20.77 -10.24
C MET A 83 -4.31 22.22 -9.79
N SER A 84 -3.63 23.18 -10.41
CA SER A 84 -3.80 24.61 -10.11
C SER A 84 -5.18 25.16 -10.48
N GLU A 85 -5.80 24.59 -11.53
CA GLU A 85 -7.11 24.99 -12.02
C GLU A 85 -8.25 24.43 -11.16
N ASN A 86 -8.14 23.18 -10.69
CA ASN A 86 -9.12 22.56 -9.80
C ASN A 86 -9.17 23.21 -8.41
N ASN A 87 -8.03 23.68 -7.88
CA ASN A 87 -8.00 24.38 -6.58
C ASN A 87 -8.66 25.79 -6.62
N LYS A 88 -8.87 26.36 -7.81
CA LYS A 88 -9.65 27.60 -7.97
C LYS A 88 -11.16 27.38 -7.98
N THR A 89 -11.64 26.16 -8.22
CA THR A 89 -13.07 25.85 -8.32
C THR A 89 -13.72 25.58 -6.96
N ILE A 90 -12.93 25.23 -5.95
CA ILE A 90 -13.41 24.87 -4.61
C ILE A 90 -13.51 26.09 -3.66
N SER A 91 -13.02 27.26 -4.09
CA SER A 91 -13.01 28.51 -3.31
C SER A 91 -14.09 29.54 -3.70
N LYS A 92 -15.29 29.09 -4.08
CA LYS A 92 -16.47 29.94 -4.28
C LYS A 92 -17.63 29.53 -3.38
#